data_AF-A0A0F9YP63-F1
#
_entry.id   AF-A0A0F9YP63-F1
#
_cell.length_a   1.000
_cell.length_b   1.000
_cell.length_c   1.000
_cell.angle_alpha   90.00
_cell.angle_beta   90.00
_cell.angle_gamma   90.00
#
_symmetry.space_group_name_H-M   'P 1'
#
loop_
_entity.id
_entity.type
_entity.pdbx_description
1 polymer ?
#
loop_
_entity_poly.entity_id
_entity_poly.type
_entity_poly.pdbx_seq_one_letter_code
_entity_poly.pdbx_strand_id
1 'polypeptide(L)'
;MNLDKIKKIYLAKKDKELDHNFIKSIFDEIKKEYKEEKIIEGKDANQSWNSWSGKALQELIKFIVEDYVSTLNYPIGITDDTKLRNKKLSPELDKVRRNIEIFYDSYSIIPDADIVIYDKSNYKIIAVLSCKASLRERVAQAAYWKLKFQYNDTTKDILYYLLSTDNDGDFLEIGENISRDRVIVEYGEIDRAYIFRDIPESDKVKNFSKIFDDLKVLFGKWFK
;
A
#
# COMPACT_ATOMS: atom_id res chain seq x y z
N MET A 1 16.33 11.78 -10.42
CA MET A 1 15.42 10.65 -10.25
C MET A 1 14.00 11.19 -10.12
N ASN A 2 13.16 10.90 -11.12
CA ASN A 2 11.74 11.28 -11.15
C ASN A 2 10.87 10.03 -11.34
N LEU A 3 9.56 10.15 -11.10
CA LEU A 3 8.63 9.02 -11.15
C LEU A 3 8.65 8.29 -12.50
N ASP A 4 8.73 9.02 -13.62
CA ASP A 4 8.73 8.42 -14.95
C ASP A 4 9.95 7.52 -15.19
N LYS A 5 11.13 7.93 -14.72
CA LYS A 5 12.33 7.10 -14.77
C LYS A 5 12.16 5.83 -13.95
N ILE A 6 11.59 5.94 -12.74
CA ILE A 6 11.34 4.80 -11.86
C ILE A 6 10.37 3.80 -12.49
N LYS A 7 9.26 4.29 -13.06
CA LYS A 7 8.28 3.45 -13.77
C LYS A 7 8.92 2.70 -14.94
N LYS A 8 9.81 3.35 -15.69
CA LYS A 8 10.56 2.70 -16.79
C LYS A 8 11.49 1.59 -16.29
N ILE A 9 12.20 1.81 -15.18
CA ILE A 9 13.05 0.78 -14.56
C ILE A 9 12.20 -0.44 -14.17
N TYR A 10 11.03 -0.20 -13.56
CA TYR A 10 10.10 -1.28 -13.21
C TYR A 10 9.62 -2.06 -14.43
N LEU A 11 9.10 -1.40 -15.46
CA LEU A 11 8.58 -2.05 -16.66
C LEU A 11 9.67 -2.87 -17.37
N ALA A 12 10.89 -2.32 -17.49
CA ALA A 12 12.00 -2.99 -18.15
C ALA A 12 12.48 -4.26 -17.43
N LYS A 13 12.31 -4.36 -16.11
CA LYS A 13 12.62 -5.57 -15.33
C LYS A 13 11.46 -6.55 -15.32
N LYS A 14 10.22 -6.07 -15.21
CA LYS A 14 8.99 -6.89 -15.29
C LYS A 14 8.98 -7.74 -16.57
N ASP A 15 9.42 -7.19 -17.70
CA ASP A 15 9.46 -7.93 -18.98
C ASP A 15 10.52 -9.05 -19.03
N LYS A 16 11.49 -9.05 -18.11
CA LYS A 16 12.63 -9.99 -18.11
C LYS A 16 12.53 -11.07 -17.04
N GLU A 17 11.82 -10.81 -15.96
CA GLU A 17 11.71 -11.71 -14.82
C GLU A 17 10.28 -12.24 -14.67
N LEU A 18 10.16 -13.57 -14.53
CA LEU A 18 8.87 -14.26 -14.43
C LEU A 18 8.22 -14.12 -13.05
N ASP A 19 9.01 -13.81 -12.02
CA ASP A 19 8.53 -13.60 -10.66
C ASP A 19 8.69 -12.13 -10.23
N HIS A 20 8.23 -11.79 -9.03
CA HIS A 20 8.29 -10.42 -8.50
C HIS A 20 9.46 -10.19 -7.53
N ASN A 21 10.47 -11.06 -7.51
CA ASN A 21 11.63 -10.89 -6.64
C ASN A 21 12.51 -9.70 -7.09
N PHE A 22 12.43 -9.31 -8.37
CA PHE A 22 13.13 -8.13 -8.90
C PHE A 22 12.77 -6.82 -8.20
N ILE A 23 11.62 -6.75 -7.53
CA ILE A 23 11.16 -5.54 -6.83
C ILE A 23 12.16 -5.11 -5.75
N LYS A 24 12.83 -6.07 -5.07
CA LYS A 24 13.91 -5.76 -4.12
C LYS A 24 15.07 -5.06 -4.81
N SER A 25 15.48 -5.55 -5.99
CA SER A 25 16.57 -4.95 -6.77
C SER A 25 16.25 -3.53 -7.25
N ILE A 26 14.99 -3.27 -7.59
CA ILE A 26 14.51 -1.94 -8.00
C ILE A 26 14.72 -0.94 -6.86
N PHE A 27 14.45 -1.35 -5.62
CA PHE A 27 14.62 -0.47 -4.47
C PHE A 27 16.04 0.01 -4.30
N ASP A 28 16.98 -0.93 -4.30
CA ASP A 28 18.40 -0.64 -4.08
C ASP A 28 18.96 0.25 -5.20
N GLU A 29 18.51 0.01 -6.43
CA GLU A 29 18.86 0.81 -7.61
C GLU A 29 18.33 2.24 -7.51
N ILE A 30 17.03 2.43 -7.20
CA ILE A 30 16.44 3.76 -7.01
C ILE A 30 17.15 4.51 -5.88
N LYS A 31 17.42 3.82 -4.76
CA LYS A 31 18.06 4.42 -3.58
C LYS A 31 19.49 4.84 -3.85
N LYS A 32 20.25 3.99 -4.55
CA LYS A 32 21.63 4.28 -4.94
C LYS A 32 21.67 5.48 -5.89
N GLU A 33 20.92 5.44 -6.99
CA GLU A 33 20.93 6.53 -7.98
C GLU A 33 20.45 7.86 -7.38
N TYR A 34 19.42 7.85 -6.53
CA TYR A 34 18.98 9.08 -5.86
C TYR A 34 20.08 9.70 -4.99
N LYS A 35 20.77 8.87 -4.19
CA LYS A 35 21.85 9.35 -3.32
C LYS A 35 23.01 9.92 -4.14
N GLU A 36 23.38 9.25 -5.22
CA GLU A 36 24.43 9.73 -6.13
C GLU A 36 24.09 11.11 -6.71
N GLU A 37 22.86 11.31 -7.20
CA GLU A 37 22.42 12.61 -7.70
C GLU A 37 22.45 13.71 -6.61
N LYS A 38 22.06 13.41 -5.37
CA LYS A 38 22.04 14.40 -4.28
C LYS A 38 23.42 14.75 -3.75
N ILE A 39 24.36 13.81 -3.78
CA ILE A 39 25.77 14.08 -3.50
C ILE A 39 26.33 15.06 -4.54
N ILE A 40 26.01 14.85 -5.83
CA ILE A 40 26.43 15.76 -6.92
C ILE A 40 25.83 17.17 -6.74
N GLU A 41 24.60 17.28 -6.22
CA GLU A 41 23.95 18.56 -5.90
C GLU A 41 24.49 19.25 -4.62
N GLY A 42 25.43 18.64 -3.89
CA GLY A 42 25.98 19.19 -2.64
C GLY A 42 24.99 19.21 -1.47
N LYS A 43 23.94 18.36 -1.51
CA LYS A 43 22.89 18.29 -0.47
C LYS A 43 23.11 17.10 0.44
N ASP A 44 22.56 17.15 1.66
CA ASP A 44 22.45 15.97 2.52
C ASP A 44 21.52 14.94 1.86
N ALA A 45 22.15 13.92 1.27
CA ALA A 45 21.47 12.87 0.53
C ALA A 45 20.56 12.00 1.41
N ASN A 46 20.88 11.84 2.71
CA ASN A 46 20.07 11.04 3.62
C ASN A 46 18.83 11.83 4.08
N GLN A 47 19.00 13.11 4.41
CA GLN A 47 17.86 13.97 4.76
C GLN A 47 16.92 14.17 3.56
N SER A 48 17.49 14.34 2.36
CA SER A 48 16.71 14.50 1.11
C SER A 48 15.99 13.21 0.70
N TRP A 49 16.63 12.04 0.90
CA TRP A 49 16.02 10.73 0.64
C TRP A 49 14.76 10.52 1.48
N ASN A 50 14.79 10.86 2.77
CA ASN A 50 13.64 10.66 3.66
C ASN A 50 12.41 11.47 3.23
N SER A 51 12.60 12.67 2.69
CA SER A 51 11.51 13.51 2.18
C SER A 51 11.01 13.06 0.80
N TRP A 52 11.93 12.74 -0.12
CA TRP A 52 11.59 12.35 -1.49
C TRP A 52 11.01 10.93 -1.61
N SER A 53 11.55 9.98 -0.84
CA SER A 53 11.10 8.58 -0.85
C SER A 53 9.65 8.44 -0.45
N GLY A 54 9.14 9.31 0.44
CA GLY A 54 7.75 9.31 0.88
C GLY A 54 6.75 9.28 -0.28
N LYS A 55 6.69 10.37 -1.05
CA LYS A 55 5.73 10.53 -2.14
C LYS A 55 6.07 9.66 -3.36
N ALA A 56 7.34 9.63 -3.76
CA ALA A 56 7.77 8.90 -4.96
C ALA A 56 7.55 7.39 -4.82
N LEU A 57 7.78 6.83 -3.64
CA LEU A 57 7.63 5.40 -3.41
C LEU A 57 6.16 5.02 -3.17
N GLN A 58 5.35 5.90 -2.58
CA GLN A 58 3.89 5.75 -2.61
C GLN A 58 3.36 5.69 -4.05
N GLU A 59 3.76 6.61 -4.92
CA GLU A 59 3.36 6.62 -6.33
C GLU A 59 3.87 5.40 -7.10
N LEU A 60 5.08 4.91 -6.80
CA LEU A 60 5.61 3.68 -7.37
C LEU A 60 4.80 2.45 -6.91
N ILE A 61 4.54 2.32 -5.62
CA ILE A 61 3.75 1.23 -5.06
C ILE A 61 2.37 1.20 -5.70
N LYS A 62 1.71 2.37 -5.81
CA LYS A 62 0.43 2.52 -6.51
C LYS A 62 0.52 2.00 -7.93
N PHE A 63 1.51 2.47 -8.68
CA PHE A 63 1.71 2.04 -10.06
C PHE A 63 1.93 0.54 -10.20
N ILE A 64 2.77 -0.06 -9.35
CA ILE A 64 3.08 -1.49 -9.39
C ILE A 64 1.83 -2.33 -9.10
N VAL A 65 1.06 -1.96 -8.08
CA VAL A 65 -0.18 -2.66 -7.72
C VAL A 65 -1.23 -2.50 -8.80
N GLU A 66 -1.44 -1.28 -9.31
CA GLU A 66 -2.38 -1.01 -10.40
C GLU A 66 -2.05 -1.80 -11.66
N ASP A 67 -0.78 -1.76 -12.08
CA ASP A 67 -0.28 -2.51 -13.22
C ASP A 67 -0.51 -4.00 -13.02
N TYR A 68 -0.11 -4.58 -11.88
CA TYR A 68 -0.34 -5.99 -11.59
C TYR A 68 -1.82 -6.37 -11.66
N VAL A 69 -2.68 -5.66 -10.92
CA VAL A 69 -4.12 -5.97 -10.86
C VAL A 69 -4.76 -5.84 -12.23
N SER A 70 -4.31 -4.90 -13.07
CA SER A 70 -4.80 -4.74 -14.45
C SER A 70 -4.45 -5.92 -15.37
N THR A 71 -3.42 -6.70 -15.05
CA THR A 71 -3.08 -7.93 -15.81
C THR A 71 -3.95 -9.12 -15.44
N LEU A 72 -4.69 -9.04 -14.33
CA LEU A 72 -5.55 -10.13 -13.86
C LEU A 72 -6.89 -10.11 -14.60
N ASN A 73 -7.36 -11.29 -15.00
CA ASN A 73 -8.63 -11.45 -15.69
C ASN A 73 -9.82 -11.52 -14.71
N TYR A 74 -9.98 -10.50 -13.87
CA TYR A 74 -11.10 -10.34 -12.94
C TYR A 74 -11.78 -8.99 -13.14
N PRO A 75 -13.09 -8.84 -12.85
CA PRO A 75 -13.79 -7.57 -12.95
C PRO A 75 -13.43 -6.65 -11.77
N ILE A 76 -12.16 -6.21 -11.71
CA ILE A 76 -11.64 -5.38 -10.62
C ILE A 76 -11.63 -3.90 -11.02
N GLY A 77 -12.01 -3.06 -10.09
CA GLY A 77 -11.85 -1.61 -10.15
C GLY A 77 -10.82 -1.14 -9.12
N ILE A 78 -10.14 -0.05 -9.48
CA ILE A 78 -9.17 0.62 -8.62
C ILE A 78 -9.50 2.11 -8.56
N THR A 79 -9.47 2.68 -7.37
CA THR A 79 -9.59 4.12 -7.12
C THR A 79 -8.75 4.51 -5.89
N ASP A 80 -8.79 5.77 -5.51
CA ASP A 80 -8.14 6.31 -4.32
C ASP A 80 -9.11 7.24 -3.57
N ASP A 81 -8.75 7.60 -2.33
CA ASP A 81 -9.56 8.49 -1.50
C ASP A 81 -9.76 9.88 -2.14
N THR A 82 -8.77 10.39 -2.87
CA THR A 82 -8.80 11.69 -3.52
C THR A 82 -9.88 11.73 -4.59
N LYS A 83 -9.97 10.70 -5.44
CA LYS A 83 -11.03 10.53 -6.42
C LYS A 83 -12.39 10.40 -5.75
N LEU A 84 -12.50 9.65 -4.66
CA LEU A 84 -13.75 9.45 -3.93
C LEU A 84 -14.23 10.71 -3.21
N ARG A 85 -13.34 11.63 -2.84
CA ARG A 85 -13.69 12.94 -2.24
C ARG A 85 -14.18 13.97 -3.27
N ASN A 86 -14.15 13.68 -4.56
CA ASN A 86 -14.60 14.63 -5.58
C ASN A 86 -16.10 14.93 -5.46
N LYS A 87 -16.47 16.20 -5.73
CA LYS A 87 -17.88 16.66 -5.67
C LYS A 87 -18.78 16.01 -6.72
N LYS A 88 -18.21 15.63 -7.86
CA LYS A 88 -18.92 15.01 -8.97
C LYS A 88 -18.31 13.64 -9.23
N LEU A 89 -19.01 12.59 -8.83
CA LEU A 89 -18.61 11.21 -9.04
C LEU A 89 -19.41 10.61 -10.18
N SER A 90 -18.82 9.64 -10.88
CA SER A 90 -19.59 8.75 -11.74
C SER A 90 -20.55 7.90 -10.88
N PRO A 91 -21.61 7.33 -11.46
CA PRO A 91 -22.51 6.43 -10.72
C PRO A 91 -21.80 5.24 -10.07
N GLU A 92 -20.72 4.76 -10.69
CA GLU A 92 -19.84 3.72 -10.13
C GLU A 92 -19.10 4.23 -8.90
N LEU A 93 -18.38 5.35 -9.00
CA LEU A 93 -17.59 5.87 -7.88
C LEU A 93 -18.44 6.37 -6.72
N ASP A 94 -19.67 6.83 -6.96
CA ASP A 94 -20.61 7.17 -5.88
C ASP A 94 -20.98 5.94 -5.03
N LYS A 95 -21.22 4.78 -5.67
CA LYS A 95 -21.48 3.53 -4.97
C LYS A 95 -20.25 3.05 -4.20
N VAL A 96 -19.08 3.08 -4.83
CA VAL A 96 -17.80 2.71 -4.19
C VAL A 96 -17.54 3.61 -2.97
N ARG A 97 -17.75 4.92 -3.10
CA ARG A 97 -17.64 5.88 -1.98
C ARG A 97 -18.55 5.49 -0.81
N ARG A 98 -19.83 5.21 -1.06
CA ARG A 98 -20.78 4.83 -0.01
C ARG A 98 -20.40 3.51 0.68
N ASN A 99 -19.69 2.62 -0.02
CA ASN A 99 -19.24 1.34 0.52
C ASN A 99 -17.95 1.42 1.34
N ILE A 100 -17.30 2.58 1.45
CA ILE A 100 -16.08 2.78 2.26
C ILE A 100 -16.24 3.86 3.34
N GLU A 101 -17.23 4.74 3.21
CA GLU A 101 -17.46 5.82 4.17
C GLU A 101 -17.76 5.31 5.59
N ILE A 102 -17.15 5.97 6.57
CA ILE A 102 -17.43 5.77 7.99
C ILE A 102 -18.34 6.89 8.47
N PHE A 103 -19.49 6.54 9.03
CA PHE A 103 -20.41 7.50 9.63
C PHE A 103 -20.05 7.79 11.08
N TYR A 104 -20.09 9.07 11.43
CA TYR A 104 -19.91 9.62 12.76
C TYR A 104 -21.08 10.56 13.05
N ASP A 105 -22.13 10.04 13.67
CA ASP A 105 -23.35 10.80 13.95
C ASP A 105 -23.88 11.50 12.68
N SER A 106 -23.72 12.83 12.55
CA SER A 106 -24.13 13.63 11.39
C SER A 106 -23.08 13.81 10.29
N TYR A 107 -21.88 13.24 10.46
CA TYR A 107 -20.76 13.37 9.53
C TYR A 107 -20.42 12.02 8.87
N SER A 108 -19.86 12.05 7.66
CA SER A 108 -19.23 10.89 7.03
C SER A 108 -17.81 11.21 6.60
N ILE A 109 -16.91 10.24 6.79
CA ILE A 109 -15.48 10.39 6.51
C ILE A 109 -15.01 9.23 5.64
N ILE A 110 -14.34 9.55 4.54
CA ILE A 110 -13.58 8.58 3.75
C ILE A 110 -12.26 8.33 4.50
N PRO A 111 -11.91 7.07 4.82
CA PRO A 111 -10.67 6.74 5.52
C PRO A 111 -9.43 7.05 4.67
N ASP A 112 -8.26 7.04 5.30
CA ASP A 112 -6.97 7.13 4.60
C ASP A 112 -6.76 5.86 3.77
N ALA A 113 -7.00 5.97 2.47
CA ALA A 113 -7.04 4.87 1.51
C ALA A 113 -6.31 5.26 0.22
N ASP A 114 -5.01 4.95 0.20
CA ASP A 114 -4.13 5.25 -0.93
C ASP A 114 -4.51 4.51 -2.20
N ILE A 115 -4.99 3.28 -2.06
CA ILE A 115 -5.57 2.45 -3.11
C ILE A 115 -6.79 1.75 -2.54
N VAL A 116 -7.90 1.81 -3.27
CA VAL A 116 -9.13 1.10 -2.99
C VAL A 116 -9.36 0.12 -4.13
N ILE A 117 -9.37 -1.18 -3.80
CA ILE A 117 -9.65 -2.27 -4.74
C ILE A 117 -11.09 -2.71 -4.50
N TYR A 118 -11.90 -2.72 -5.55
CA TYR A 118 -13.31 -3.10 -5.47
C TYR A 118 -13.72 -4.03 -6.61
N ASP A 119 -14.77 -4.78 -6.36
CA ASP A 119 -15.43 -5.64 -7.33
C ASP A 119 -16.35 -4.80 -8.22
N LYS A 120 -16.10 -4.74 -9.54
CA LYS A 120 -16.94 -3.95 -10.47
C LYS A 120 -18.32 -4.52 -10.69
N SER A 121 -18.56 -5.79 -10.37
CA SER A 121 -19.86 -6.44 -10.55
C SER A 121 -20.87 -6.00 -9.50
N ASN A 122 -20.42 -5.65 -8.29
CA ASN A 122 -21.30 -5.28 -7.17
C ASN A 122 -20.85 -4.04 -6.37
N TYR A 123 -19.70 -3.45 -6.72
CA TYR A 123 -19.07 -2.29 -6.08
C TYR A 123 -18.64 -2.50 -4.63
N LYS A 124 -18.61 -3.74 -4.12
CA LYS A 124 -18.07 -4.04 -2.80
C LYS A 124 -16.57 -3.80 -2.77
N ILE A 125 -16.10 -3.17 -1.70
CA ILE A 125 -14.68 -2.97 -1.47
C ILE A 125 -14.07 -4.29 -1.02
N ILE A 126 -13.03 -4.74 -1.70
CA ILE A 126 -12.31 -5.97 -1.38
C ILE A 126 -11.19 -5.64 -0.40
N ALA A 127 -10.38 -4.64 -0.74
CA ALA A 127 -9.23 -4.24 0.05
C ALA A 127 -8.94 -2.74 -0.06
N VAL A 128 -8.43 -2.18 1.03
CA VAL A 128 -7.83 -0.86 1.12
C VAL A 128 -6.35 -1.04 1.40
N LEU A 129 -5.51 -0.41 0.59
CA LEU A 129 -4.07 -0.40 0.78
C LEU A 129 -3.69 1.02 1.19
N SER A 130 -2.95 1.14 2.29
CA SER A 130 -2.41 2.40 2.77
C SER A 130 -0.89 2.37 2.74
N CYS A 131 -0.29 3.33 2.05
CA CYS A 131 1.12 3.38 1.75
C CYS A 131 1.81 4.38 2.67
N LYS A 132 2.79 3.95 3.47
CA LYS A 132 3.46 4.80 4.47
C LYS A 132 4.96 4.57 4.45
N ALA A 133 5.74 5.58 4.11
CA ALA A 133 7.20 5.46 4.12
C ALA A 133 7.80 5.37 5.54
N SER A 134 7.13 5.96 6.53
CA SER A 134 7.52 6.01 7.94
C SER A 134 6.26 5.73 8.77
N LEU A 135 6.31 4.96 9.85
CA LEU A 135 5.10 4.57 10.56
C LEU A 135 4.74 5.59 11.63
N ARG A 136 5.55 5.71 12.69
CA ARG A 136 5.29 6.62 13.81
C ARG A 136 3.84 6.51 14.29
N GLU A 137 3.18 7.62 14.62
CA GLU A 137 1.77 7.63 15.01
C GLU A 137 0.81 7.16 13.90
N ARG A 138 1.25 7.11 12.64
CA ARG A 138 0.40 6.77 11.50
C ARG A 138 0.05 5.28 11.43
N VAL A 139 0.82 4.40 12.10
CA VAL A 139 0.42 2.99 12.25
C VAL A 139 -0.86 2.87 13.08
N ALA A 140 -0.98 3.68 14.14
CA ALA A 140 -2.18 3.71 14.96
C ALA A 140 -3.38 4.25 14.19
N GLN A 141 -3.17 5.23 13.30
CA GLN A 141 -4.22 5.72 12.39
C GLN A 141 -4.69 4.64 11.40
N ALA A 142 -3.77 3.85 10.85
CA ALA A 142 -4.11 2.71 9.99
C ALA A 142 -4.93 1.66 10.74
N ALA A 143 -4.48 1.27 11.94
CA ALA A 143 -5.20 0.33 12.80
C ALA A 143 -6.59 0.88 13.20
N TYR A 144 -6.69 2.18 13.47
CA TYR A 144 -7.96 2.85 13.76
C TYR A 144 -8.97 2.72 12.62
N TRP A 145 -8.55 2.90 11.37
CA TRP A 145 -9.47 2.75 10.22
C TRP A 145 -9.96 1.32 10.06
N LYS A 146 -9.10 0.32 10.25
CA LYS A 146 -9.52 -1.07 10.23
C LYS A 146 -10.49 -1.41 11.37
N LEU A 147 -10.26 -0.91 12.59
CA LEU A 147 -11.22 -1.01 13.69
C LEU A 147 -12.58 -0.41 13.30
N LYS A 148 -12.59 0.75 12.64
CA LYS A 148 -13.83 1.39 12.18
C LYS A 148 -14.57 0.61 11.11
N PHE A 149 -13.86 -0.09 10.24
CA PHE A 149 -14.47 -1.02 9.30
C PHE A 149 -15.21 -2.16 10.00
N GLN A 150 -14.63 -2.73 11.07
CA GLN A 150 -15.23 -3.85 11.78
C GLN A 150 -16.58 -3.51 12.45
N TYR A 151 -16.89 -2.23 12.69
CA TYR A 151 -18.13 -1.83 13.36
C TYR A 151 -19.39 -1.89 12.49
N ASN A 152 -19.27 -1.98 11.16
CA ASN A 152 -20.43 -1.95 10.27
C ASN A 152 -20.43 -3.14 9.32
N ASP A 153 -21.60 -3.76 9.10
CA ASP A 153 -21.74 -4.91 8.20
C ASP A 153 -21.31 -4.62 6.76
N THR A 154 -21.48 -3.38 6.30
CA THR A 154 -21.07 -2.96 4.95
C THR A 154 -19.55 -2.98 4.78
N THR A 155 -18.79 -2.68 5.84
CA THR A 155 -17.33 -2.46 5.76
C THR A 155 -16.50 -3.49 6.51
N LYS A 156 -17.09 -4.34 7.36
CA LYS A 156 -16.35 -5.30 8.21
C LYS A 156 -15.47 -6.28 7.44
N ASP A 157 -15.89 -6.63 6.23
CA ASP A 157 -15.18 -7.59 5.36
C ASP A 157 -14.08 -6.91 4.51
N ILE A 158 -13.91 -5.58 4.62
CA ILE A 158 -12.85 -4.86 3.92
C ILE A 158 -11.50 -5.21 4.54
N LEU A 159 -10.60 -5.73 3.71
CA LEU A 159 -9.22 -5.99 4.09
C LEU A 159 -8.43 -4.67 4.13
N TYR A 160 -7.62 -4.46 5.16
CA TYR A 160 -6.76 -3.30 5.32
C TYR A 160 -5.30 -3.74 5.27
N TYR A 161 -4.60 -3.32 4.21
CA TYR A 161 -3.21 -3.64 3.96
C TYR A 161 -2.33 -2.42 4.17
N LEU A 162 -1.27 -2.59 4.96
CA LEU A 162 -0.25 -1.56 5.16
C LEU A 162 0.94 -1.83 4.24
N LEU A 163 1.32 -0.87 3.41
CA LEU A 163 2.47 -0.97 2.52
C LEU A 163 3.50 0.04 3.00
N SER A 164 4.71 -0.41 3.32
CA SER A 164 5.71 0.48 3.92
C SER A 164 7.10 0.29 3.38
N THR A 165 7.86 1.37 3.35
CA THR A 165 9.28 1.40 3.00
C THR A 165 10.15 1.30 4.25
N ASP A 166 9.51 1.38 5.42
CA ASP A 166 10.09 1.23 6.74
C ASP A 166 11.35 2.08 6.94
N ASN A 167 11.23 3.39 6.66
CA ASN A 167 12.34 4.32 6.82
C ASN A 167 12.82 4.44 8.28
N ASP A 168 11.95 4.11 9.24
CA ASP A 168 12.26 4.17 10.68
C ASP A 168 12.90 2.86 11.21
N GLY A 169 12.84 1.76 10.44
CA GLY A 169 13.41 0.47 10.86
C GLY A 169 12.55 -0.33 11.82
N ASP A 170 11.25 -0.04 11.88
CA ASP A 170 10.29 -0.65 12.79
C ASP A 170 10.14 -2.16 12.56
N PHE A 171 10.43 -2.66 11.35
CA PHE A 171 10.24 -4.07 11.01
C PHE A 171 11.53 -4.91 11.02
N LEU A 172 12.66 -4.34 11.44
CA LEU A 172 13.96 -5.01 11.37
C LEU A 172 14.18 -6.14 12.37
N GLU A 173 13.54 -6.07 13.53
CA GLU A 173 13.78 -7.00 14.64
C GLU A 173 12.49 -7.70 15.09
N ILE A 174 12.67 -8.86 15.72
CA ILE A 174 11.64 -9.68 16.38
C ILE A 174 12.12 -10.07 17.78
N GLY A 175 11.22 -10.60 18.62
CA GLY A 175 11.55 -11.01 19.98
C GLY A 175 11.64 -9.82 20.93
N GLU A 176 12.65 -9.79 21.78
CA GLU A 176 12.77 -8.78 22.86
C GLU A 176 12.91 -7.34 22.35
N ASN A 177 13.48 -7.16 21.15
CA ASN A 177 13.71 -5.86 20.52
C ASN A 177 12.61 -5.49 19.50
N ILE A 178 11.50 -6.22 19.47
CA ILE A 178 10.41 -5.92 18.54
C ILE A 178 9.90 -4.49 18.75
N SER A 179 9.75 -3.73 17.66
CA SER A 179 9.23 -2.37 17.75
C SER A 179 7.74 -2.38 18.13
N ARG A 180 7.29 -1.33 18.82
CA ARG A 180 5.87 -1.12 19.10
C ARG A 180 5.02 -1.12 17.82
N ASP A 181 5.53 -0.50 16.76
CA ASP A 181 4.78 -0.34 15.53
C ASP A 181 4.62 -1.68 14.80
N ARG A 182 5.66 -2.54 14.82
CA ARG A 182 5.54 -3.92 14.35
C ARG A 182 4.56 -4.73 15.19
N VAL A 183 4.57 -4.59 16.52
CA VAL A 183 3.60 -5.27 17.40
C VAL A 183 2.16 -4.91 17.01
N ILE A 184 1.87 -3.62 16.79
CA ILE A 184 0.53 -3.16 16.37
C ILE A 184 0.10 -3.80 15.05
N VAL A 185 1.02 -3.93 14.09
CA VAL A 185 0.72 -4.51 12.79
C VAL A 185 0.53 -6.02 12.85
N GLU A 186 1.40 -6.70 13.60
CA GLU A 186 1.48 -8.15 13.63
C GLU A 186 0.40 -8.79 14.52
N TYR A 187 0.06 -8.11 15.62
CA TYR A 187 -0.89 -8.63 16.62
C TYR A 187 -2.18 -7.80 16.72
N GLY A 188 -2.25 -6.61 16.11
CA GLY A 188 -3.46 -5.79 16.08
C GLY A 188 -4.38 -6.09 14.90
N GLU A 189 -5.24 -5.13 14.55
CA GLU A 189 -6.33 -5.35 13.61
C GLU A 189 -5.95 -5.33 12.13
N ILE A 190 -4.78 -4.78 11.78
CA ILE A 190 -4.32 -4.72 10.38
C ILE A 190 -4.26 -6.15 9.82
N ASP A 191 -4.81 -6.36 8.61
CA ASP A 191 -4.93 -7.72 8.05
C ASP A 191 -3.58 -8.23 7.55
N ARG A 192 -2.84 -7.38 6.81
CA ARG A 192 -1.49 -7.68 6.30
C ARG A 192 -0.65 -6.42 6.18
N ALA A 193 0.66 -6.57 6.28
CA ALA A 193 1.63 -5.55 5.93
C ALA A 193 2.68 -6.08 4.97
N TYR A 194 3.03 -5.25 3.99
CA TYR A 194 3.99 -5.55 2.93
C TYR A 194 5.11 -4.53 2.98
N ILE A 195 6.30 -4.99 3.38
CA ILE A 195 7.43 -4.13 3.66
C ILE A 195 8.44 -4.20 2.51
N PHE A 196 8.78 -3.03 1.99
CA PHE A 196 9.65 -2.81 0.84
C PHE A 196 11.14 -2.84 1.23
N ARG A 197 11.53 -3.86 2.01
CA ARG A 197 12.92 -4.12 2.41
C ARG A 197 13.06 -5.57 2.89
N ASP A 198 14.29 -5.99 3.18
CA ASP A 198 14.55 -7.27 3.84
C ASP A 198 14.20 -7.20 5.33
N ILE A 199 13.33 -8.09 5.79
CA ILE A 199 12.82 -8.16 7.17
C ILE A 199 12.57 -9.62 7.58
N PRO A 200 12.57 -9.93 8.89
CA PRO A 200 11.99 -11.18 9.38
C PRO A 200 10.48 -11.19 9.08
N GLU A 201 10.01 -12.17 8.31
CA GLU A 201 8.59 -12.31 7.94
C GLU A 201 7.76 -13.05 9.01
N SER A 202 6.45 -12.84 8.98
CA SER A 202 5.43 -13.59 9.70
C SER A 202 4.14 -13.71 8.88
N ASP A 203 3.08 -14.27 9.47
CA ASP A 203 1.80 -14.46 8.78
C ASP A 203 1.17 -13.15 8.30
N LYS A 204 1.33 -12.06 9.07
CA LYS A 204 0.81 -10.73 8.75
C LYS A 204 1.85 -9.82 8.12
N VAL A 205 3.12 -9.89 8.54
CA VAL A 205 4.18 -8.99 8.08
C VAL A 205 5.04 -9.72 7.05
N LYS A 206 5.00 -9.28 5.79
CA LYS A 206 5.69 -9.94 4.69
C LYS A 206 6.55 -8.96 3.90
N ASN A 207 7.54 -9.48 3.18
CA ASN A 207 8.23 -8.72 2.16
C ASN A 207 7.24 -8.30 1.06
N PHE A 208 7.47 -7.13 0.47
CA PHE A 208 6.58 -6.58 -0.54
C PHE A 208 6.35 -7.50 -1.74
N SER A 209 7.37 -8.27 -2.16
CA SER A 209 7.23 -9.23 -3.27
C SER A 209 6.10 -10.25 -3.07
N LYS A 210 5.67 -10.52 -1.83
CA LYS A 210 4.59 -11.47 -1.52
C LYS A 210 3.18 -10.93 -1.79
N ILE A 211 3.03 -9.62 -2.02
CA ILE A 211 1.71 -9.01 -2.24
C ILE A 211 1.01 -9.61 -3.47
N PHE A 212 1.77 -9.93 -4.52
CA PHE A 212 1.22 -10.43 -5.78
C PHE A 212 0.60 -11.82 -5.60
N ASP A 213 1.33 -12.73 -4.93
CA ASP A 213 0.82 -14.07 -4.63
C ASP A 213 -0.42 -14.02 -3.73
N ASP A 214 -0.39 -13.18 -2.69
CA ASP A 214 -1.52 -13.01 -1.79
C ASP A 214 -2.74 -12.40 -2.49
N LEU A 215 -2.56 -11.40 -3.37
CA LEU A 215 -3.64 -10.82 -4.18
C LEU A 215 -4.20 -11.85 -5.18
N LYS A 216 -3.35 -12.65 -5.83
CA LYS A 216 -3.79 -13.73 -6.73
C LYS A 216 -4.68 -14.73 -6.01
N VAL A 217 -4.27 -15.18 -4.81
CA VAL A 217 -5.06 -16.09 -3.98
C VAL A 217 -6.35 -15.42 -3.51
N LEU A 218 -6.30 -14.16 -3.09
CA LEU A 218 -7.47 -13.39 -2.65
C LEU A 218 -8.52 -13.31 -3.76
N PHE A 219 -8.15 -12.83 -4.94
CA PHE A 219 -9.09 -12.68 -6.04
C PHE A 219 -9.58 -14.03 -6.57
N GLY A 220 -8.72 -15.04 -6.60
CA GLY A 220 -9.12 -16.41 -6.94
C GLY A 220 -10.08 -17.05 -5.94
N LYS A 221 -10.22 -16.52 -4.71
CA LYS A 221 -11.27 -16.93 -3.76
C LYS A 221 -12.51 -16.04 -3.88
N TRP A 222 -12.32 -14.75 -4.09
CA TRP A 222 -13.41 -13.76 -4.17
C TRP A 222 -14.32 -13.98 -5.39
N PHE A 223 -13.73 -14.27 -6.55
CA PHE A 223 -14.45 -14.40 -7.83
C PHE A 223 -14.77 -15.85 -8.23
N LYS A 224 -14.68 -16.79 -7.29
CA LYS A 224 -15.17 -18.17 -7.45
C LYS A 224 -16.61 -18.28 -6.98
#